data_AF-A0A932YWR8-F1
#
_entry.id   AF-A0A932YWR8-F1
#
_cell.length_a   1.000
_cell.length_b   1.000
_cell.length_c   1.000
_cell.angle_alpha   90.00
_cell.angle_beta   90.00
_cell.angle_gamma   90.00
#
_symmetry.space_group_name_H-M   'P 1'
#
loop_
_entity.id
_entity.type
_entity.pdbx_description
1 polymer ?
#
loop_
_entity_poly.entity_id
_entity_poly.type
_entity_poly.pdbx_seq_one_letter_code
_entity_poly.pdbx_strand_id
1 'polypeptide(L)'
;MSGDGWWVKANPFPPKSGYPLGKPIQIPATAAYLIIAERHVMPVERLTSADWAAVGALFEAIWERESLPGGIVGMRFGHPTHSGTTIIHRHFHVIVPPEFPEGMEQPDPEKPLLVVPVPFWAG
;
A
#
# COMPACT_ATOMS: atom_id res chain seq x y z
N MET A 1 3.46 5.14 -16.88
CA MET A 1 2.12 5.74 -17.05
C MET A 1 2.10 7.03 -16.26
N SER A 2 1.48 8.08 -16.78
CA SER A 2 1.33 9.38 -16.11
C SER A 2 -0.04 9.97 -16.41
N GLY A 3 -0.56 10.80 -15.51
CA GLY A 3 -1.85 11.47 -15.63
C GLY A 3 -2.01 12.51 -14.52
N ASP A 4 -2.55 13.68 -14.85
CA ASP A 4 -2.94 14.76 -13.93
C ASP A 4 -1.91 15.13 -12.85
N GLY A 5 -0.62 15.17 -13.22
CA GLY A 5 0.46 15.51 -12.28
C GLY A 5 0.89 14.36 -11.39
N TRP A 6 0.60 13.11 -11.78
CA TRP A 6 1.02 11.89 -11.11
C TRP A 6 1.60 10.89 -12.10
N TRP A 7 2.49 10.02 -11.63
CA TRP A 7 3.09 8.98 -12.47
C TRP A 7 3.31 7.67 -11.71
N VAL A 8 3.40 6.58 -12.48
CA VAL A 8 3.59 5.23 -11.97
C VAL A 8 4.99 4.74 -12.26
N LYS A 9 5.65 4.20 -11.22
CA LYS A 9 6.92 3.49 -11.31
C LYS A 9 6.76 2.05 -10.84
N ALA A 10 7.26 1.08 -11.59
CA ALA A 10 7.50 -0.25 -11.04
C ALA A 10 8.60 -0.17 -9.98
N ASN A 11 8.38 -0.78 -8.81
CA ASN A 11 9.39 -0.90 -7.78
C ASN A 11 10.15 -2.22 -7.99
N PRO A 12 11.42 -2.18 -8.44
CA PRO A 12 12.21 -3.38 -8.69
C PRO A 12 12.57 -4.14 -7.40
N PHE A 13 12.34 -3.53 -6.23
CA PHE A 13 12.59 -4.10 -4.92
C PHE A 13 11.28 -4.17 -4.13
N PRO A 14 10.39 -5.15 -4.42
CA PRO A 14 9.16 -5.30 -3.67
C PRO A 14 9.46 -5.38 -2.17
N PRO A 15 8.64 -4.71 -1.33
CA PRO A 15 8.86 -4.75 0.10
C PRO A 15 8.77 -6.20 0.59
N LYS A 16 9.73 -6.59 1.42
CA LYS A 16 9.64 -7.83 2.19
C LYS A 16 8.64 -7.55 3.30
N SER A 17 7.37 -7.95 3.13
CA SER A 17 6.37 -7.76 4.18
C SER A 17 6.71 -8.66 5.36
N GLY A 18 6.62 -8.13 6.57
CA GLY A 18 6.83 -8.89 7.80
C GLY A 18 6.01 -8.27 8.92
N TYR A 19 5.02 -9.02 9.43
CA TYR A 19 4.30 -8.64 10.64
C TYR A 19 5.09 -9.12 11.86
N PRO A 20 5.21 -8.29 12.92
CA PRO A 20 5.95 -8.66 14.13
C PRO A 20 5.08 -9.55 15.02
N LEU A 21 4.95 -10.84 14.69
CA LEU A 21 4.43 -11.85 15.60
C LEU A 21 5.26 -13.14 15.47
N GLY A 22 6.22 -13.32 16.38
CA GLY A 22 6.79 -14.62 16.72
C GLY A 22 7.93 -15.17 15.85
N LYS A 23 7.92 -14.99 14.53
CA LYS A 23 9.04 -15.21 13.57
C LYS A 23 8.60 -14.56 12.25
N PRO A 24 9.35 -13.62 11.66
CA PRO A 24 8.91 -12.95 10.44
C PRO A 24 8.84 -13.95 9.28
N ILE A 25 7.65 -14.41 8.94
CA ILE A 25 7.41 -15.02 7.64
C ILE A 25 7.47 -13.86 6.65
N GLN A 26 8.62 -13.72 5.99
CA GLN A 26 8.78 -12.79 4.90
C GLN A 26 8.10 -13.38 3.67
N ILE A 27 6.89 -12.89 3.38
CA ILE A 27 6.22 -13.24 2.14
C ILE A 27 6.67 -12.20 1.10
N PRO A 28 7.47 -12.57 0.09
CA PRO A 28 7.90 -11.64 -0.94
C PRO A 28 6.70 -11.23 -1.79
N ALA A 29 6.50 -9.94 -2.01
CA ALA A 29 5.48 -9.48 -2.96
C ALA A 29 5.88 -9.90 -4.39
N THR A 30 4.91 -10.32 -5.19
CA THR A 30 5.10 -10.70 -6.61
C THR A 30 5.27 -9.48 -7.49
N ALA A 31 4.57 -8.39 -7.17
CA ALA A 31 4.71 -7.11 -7.83
C ALA A 31 4.57 -5.95 -6.84
N ALA A 32 5.23 -4.84 -7.15
CA ALA A 32 5.12 -3.61 -6.40
C ALA A 32 5.21 -2.40 -7.34
N TYR A 33 4.31 -1.43 -7.17
CA TYR A 33 4.30 -0.17 -7.91
C TYR A 33 4.24 1.00 -6.95
N LEU A 34 4.76 2.14 -7.40
CA LEU A 34 4.67 3.42 -6.74
C LEU A 34 3.88 4.38 -7.62
N ILE A 35 2.81 4.96 -7.09
CA ILE A 35 2.10 6.10 -7.69
C ILE A 35 2.63 7.35 -6.98
N ILE A 36 3.29 8.24 -7.72
CA ILE A 36 4.10 9.32 -7.17
C ILE A 36 3.60 10.65 -7.75
N ALA A 37 3.42 11.66 -6.89
CA ALA A 37 3.08 13.00 -7.32
C ALA A 37 4.25 13.60 -8.12
N GLU A 38 4.00 14.29 -9.22
CA GLU A 38 5.03 15.07 -9.93
C GLU A 38 5.45 16.28 -9.10
N ARG A 39 4.48 16.95 -8.47
CA ARG A 39 4.73 18.04 -7.52
C ARG A 39 5.29 17.50 -6.21
N HIS A 40 6.21 18.26 -5.60
CA HIS A 40 6.68 17.95 -4.24
C HIS A 40 5.57 18.24 -3.23
N VAL A 41 4.86 17.20 -2.82
CA VAL A 41 3.86 17.26 -1.75
C VAL A 41 4.30 16.35 -0.61
N MET A 42 4.28 16.89 0.60
CA MET A 42 4.47 16.11 1.81
C MET A 42 3.17 15.93 2.57
N PRO A 43 2.54 16.94 3.18
CA PRO A 43 1.40 16.70 4.08
C PRO A 43 0.22 16.09 3.33
N VAL A 44 -0.49 15.16 3.97
CA VAL A 44 -1.67 14.51 3.35
C VAL A 44 -2.79 15.53 3.13
N GLU A 45 -2.86 16.54 3.98
CA GLU A 45 -3.79 17.67 3.97
C GLU A 45 -3.58 18.58 2.76
N ARG A 46 -2.44 18.46 2.06
CA ARG A 46 -2.17 19.16 0.79
C ARG A 46 -2.58 18.35 -0.44
N LEU A 47 -3.16 17.17 -0.27
CA LEU A 47 -3.80 16.43 -1.35
C LEU A 47 -5.23 16.96 -1.53
N THR A 48 -5.55 17.27 -2.78
CA THR A 48 -6.88 17.72 -3.21
C THR A 48 -7.72 16.52 -3.64
N SER A 49 -9.03 16.72 -3.81
CA SER A 49 -9.91 15.70 -4.40
C SER A 49 -9.45 15.25 -5.79
N ALA A 50 -8.84 16.16 -6.57
CA ALA A 50 -8.29 15.83 -7.88
C ALA A 50 -7.08 14.89 -7.78
N ASP A 51 -6.21 15.07 -6.78
CA ASP A 51 -5.09 14.15 -6.53
C ASP A 51 -5.60 12.74 -6.21
N TRP A 52 -6.66 12.63 -5.41
CA TRP A 52 -7.28 11.34 -5.08
C TRP A 52 -7.87 10.65 -6.30
N ALA A 53 -8.57 11.41 -7.16
CA ALA A 53 -9.11 10.90 -8.42
C ALA A 53 -7.98 10.40 -9.35
N ALA A 54 -6.89 11.17 -9.47
CA ALA A 54 -5.73 10.80 -10.29
C ALA A 54 -5.07 9.50 -9.78
N VAL A 55 -4.90 9.35 -8.46
CA VAL A 55 -4.36 8.12 -7.86
C VAL A 55 -5.28 6.93 -8.14
N GLY A 56 -6.60 7.11 -8.02
CA GLY A 56 -7.59 6.08 -8.35
C GLY A 56 -7.50 5.62 -9.81
N ALA A 57 -7.49 6.57 -10.74
CA ALA A 57 -7.37 6.29 -12.18
C ALA A 57 -6.05 5.57 -12.53
N LEU A 58 -4.94 5.98 -11.91
CA LEU A 58 -3.64 5.31 -12.10
C LEU A 58 -3.62 3.91 -11.50
N PHE A 59 -4.29 3.69 -10.37
CA PHE A 59 -4.45 2.35 -9.79
C PHE A 59 -5.27 1.44 -10.70
N GLU A 60 -6.42 1.91 -11.19
CA GLU A 60 -7.27 1.16 -12.15
C GLU A 60 -6.47 0.79 -13.40
N ALA A 61 -5.69 1.72 -13.95
CA ALA A 61 -4.82 1.44 -15.10
C ALA A 61 -3.75 0.37 -14.81
N ILE A 62 -3.20 0.32 -13.59
CA ILE A 62 -2.28 -0.76 -13.18
C ILE A 62 -3.05 -2.08 -13.07
N TRP A 63 -4.22 -2.06 -12.43
CA TRP A 63 -5.05 -3.24 -12.22
C TRP A 63 -5.42 -3.92 -13.54
N GLU A 64 -5.92 -3.14 -14.51
CA GLU A 64 -6.31 -3.64 -15.83
C GLU A 64 -5.11 -4.16 -16.62
N ARG A 65 -4.00 -3.41 -16.64
CA ARG A 65 -2.82 -3.78 -17.43
C ARG A 65 -2.17 -5.07 -16.93
N GLU A 66 -2.06 -5.22 -15.62
CA GLU A 66 -1.32 -6.32 -15.01
C GLU A 66 -2.22 -7.51 -14.65
N SER A 67 -3.55 -7.37 -14.82
CA SER A 67 -4.54 -8.40 -14.45
C SER A 67 -4.35 -8.87 -13.01
N LEU A 68 -4.24 -7.93 -12.08
CA LEU A 68 -3.87 -8.22 -10.69
C LEU A 68 -4.93 -9.10 -10.01
N PRO A 69 -4.55 -10.20 -9.34
CA PRO A 69 -5.50 -11.09 -8.66
C PRO A 69 -6.01 -10.50 -7.33
N GLY A 70 -5.32 -9.50 -6.80
CA GLY A 70 -5.62 -8.86 -5.51
C GLY A 70 -4.37 -8.23 -4.91
N GLY A 71 -4.55 -7.43 -3.86
CA GLY A 71 -3.41 -6.79 -3.19
C GLY A 71 -3.80 -5.65 -2.26
N ILE A 72 -2.84 -4.80 -1.97
CA ILE A 72 -3.00 -3.64 -1.10
C ILE A 72 -2.61 -2.38 -1.85
N VAL A 73 -3.48 -1.38 -1.79
CA VAL A 73 -3.12 0.02 -2.08
C VAL A 73 -3.03 0.76 -0.77
N GLY A 74 -1.92 1.43 -0.51
CA GLY A 74 -1.74 2.16 0.74
C GLY A 74 -0.65 3.22 0.67
N MET A 75 -0.73 4.18 1.57
CA MET A 75 0.32 5.17 1.78
C MET A 75 0.67 5.24 3.27
N ARG A 76 1.92 5.57 3.56
CA ARG A 76 2.29 6.07 4.89
C ARG A 76 1.82 7.51 5.00
N PHE A 77 1.48 7.97 6.20
CA PHE A 77 1.10 9.36 6.50
C PHE A 77 1.85 9.89 7.73
N GLY A 78 1.81 11.21 7.95
CA GLY A 78 2.55 11.87 9.03
C GLY A 78 4.00 12.20 8.68
N HIS A 79 4.76 12.65 9.70
CA HIS A 79 6.15 13.07 9.54
C HIS A 79 7.08 11.87 9.23
N PRO A 80 8.10 12.00 8.37
CA PRO A 80 9.01 10.90 8.03
C PRO A 80 9.68 10.22 9.23
N THR A 81 10.02 10.98 10.28
CA THR A 81 10.65 10.45 11.51
C THR A 81 9.75 9.51 12.31
N HIS A 82 8.43 9.62 12.15
CA HIS A 82 7.45 8.78 12.86
C HIS A 82 6.88 7.69 11.96
N SER A 83 6.71 8.00 10.68
CA SER A 83 6.10 7.08 9.71
C SER A 83 7.06 6.02 9.18
N GLY A 84 8.38 6.15 9.43
CA GLY A 84 9.40 5.28 8.86
C GLY A 84 9.55 5.44 7.35
N THR A 85 9.09 6.57 6.80
CA THR A 85 9.21 6.88 5.37
C THR A 85 10.62 7.41 5.11
N THR A 86 11.37 6.77 4.22
CA THR A 86 12.74 7.20 3.85
C THR A 86 12.75 8.26 2.75
N ILE A 87 11.69 8.31 1.94
CA ILE A 87 11.55 9.26 0.84
C ILE A 87 10.70 10.44 1.32
N ILE A 88 11.27 11.64 1.25
CA ILE A 88 10.63 12.91 1.62
C ILE A 88 9.71 13.38 0.47
N HIS A 89 8.83 12.50 -0.02
CA HIS A 89 7.91 12.77 -1.13
C HIS A 89 6.70 11.83 -1.02
N ARG A 90 5.49 12.34 -1.25
CA ARG A 90 4.27 11.53 -1.14
C ARG A 90 4.15 10.53 -2.28
N HIS A 91 3.93 9.27 -1.92
CA HIS A 91 3.71 8.19 -2.86
C HIS A 91 2.76 7.15 -2.26
N PHE A 92 2.05 6.45 -3.14
CA PHE A 92 1.22 5.30 -2.80
C PHE A 92 1.92 4.03 -3.25
N HIS A 93 1.87 3.01 -2.41
CA HIS A 93 2.29 1.67 -2.74
C HIS A 93 1.10 0.88 -3.25
N VAL A 94 1.28 0.22 -4.39
CA VAL A 94 0.43 -0.89 -4.84
C VAL A 94 1.27 -2.15 -4.68
N ILE A 95 0.85 -3.06 -3.81
CA ILE A 95 1.60 -4.27 -3.45
C ILE A 95 0.74 -5.49 -3.74
N VAL A 96 1.28 -6.41 -4.52
CA VAL A 96 0.62 -7.66 -4.89
C VAL A 96 1.30 -8.79 -4.12
N PRO A 97 0.62 -9.43 -3.16
CA PRO A 97 1.18 -10.60 -2.49
C PRO A 97 1.24 -11.79 -3.47
N PRO A 98 2.05 -12.81 -3.18
CA PRO A 98 1.92 -14.09 -3.87
C PRO A 98 0.58 -14.72 -3.51
N GLU A 99 0.16 -15.68 -4.32
CA GLU A 99 -0.95 -16.55 -3.95
C GLU A 99 -0.70 -17.17 -2.57
N PHE A 100 -1.78 -17.35 -1.81
CA PHE A 100 -1.69 -18.05 -0.55
C PHE A 100 -1.15 -19.46 -0.79
N PRO A 101 -0.19 -19.94 0.03
CA PRO A 101 0.29 -21.30 -0.09
C PRO A 101 -0.88 -22.29 -0.03
N GLU A 102 -0.82 -23.32 -0.87
CA GLU A 102 -1.80 -24.41 -0.83
C GLU A 102 -1.84 -25.00 0.60
N GLY A 103 -3.06 -25.17 1.13
CA GLY A 103 -3.28 -25.67 2.49
C GLY A 103 -3.18 -24.62 3.61
N MET A 104 -2.92 -23.34 3.32
CA MET A 104 -3.14 -22.29 4.31
C MET A 104 -4.64 -22.12 4.55
N GLU A 105 -5.09 -22.39 5.78
CA GLU A 105 -6.48 -22.21 6.17
C GLU A 105 -6.85 -20.73 6.01
N GLN A 106 -7.79 -20.44 5.10
CA GLN A 106 -8.37 -19.10 5.03
C GLN A 106 -9.15 -18.85 6.32
N PRO A 107 -9.12 -17.63 6.86
CA PRO A 107 -9.98 -17.29 7.98
C PRO A 107 -11.43 -17.58 7.57
N ASP A 108 -12.08 -18.44 8.36
CA ASP A 108 -13.48 -18.80 8.19
C ASP A 108 -14.33 -17.51 8.16
N PRO A 109 -15.03 -17.22 7.05
CA PRO A 109 -15.79 -15.98 6.90
C PRO A 109 -16.96 -15.88 7.89
N GLU A 110 -17.42 -17.01 8.46
CA GLU A 110 -18.48 -17.04 9.47
C GLU A 110 -17.94 -16.87 10.89
N LYS A 111 -16.64 -17.07 11.12
CA LYS A 111 -16.03 -16.75 12.41
C LYS A 111 -15.89 -15.24 12.52
N PRO A 112 -16.39 -14.62 13.60
CA PRO A 112 -16.19 -13.20 13.82
C PRO A 112 -14.68 -12.94 13.84
N LEU A 113 -14.22 -12.03 12.99
CA LEU A 113 -12.87 -11.49 13.11
C LEU A 113 -12.72 -11.02 14.55
N LEU A 114 -11.71 -11.52 15.25
CA LEU A 114 -11.40 -11.05 16.59
C LEU A 114 -10.95 -9.58 16.45
N VAL A 115 -11.90 -8.66 16.53
CA VAL A 115 -11.63 -7.24 16.67
C VAL A 115 -11.11 -7.07 18.09
N VAL A 116 -9.80 -7.23 18.26
CA VAL A 116 -9.15 -6.87 19.52
C VAL A 116 -9.23 -5.35 19.58
N PRO A 117 -9.99 -4.74 20.51
CA PRO A 117 -9.97 -3.31 20.66
C PRO A 117 -8.55 -2.91 21.04
N VAL A 118 -7.85 -2.24 20.12
CA VAL A 118 -6.56 -1.64 20.44
C VAL A 118 -6.90 -0.49 21.40
N PRO A 119 -6.40 -0.50 22.65
CA PRO A 119 -6.70 0.57 23.59
C PRO A 119 -6.26 1.90 22.96
N PHE A 120 -7.23 2.78 22.73
CA PHE A 120 -6.98 4.12 22.26
C PHE A 120 -6.27 4.85 23.40
N TRP A 121 -4.95 4.97 23.32
CA TRP A 121 -4.21 5.81 24.24
C TRP A 121 -4.55 7.26 23.89
N ALA A 122 -5.57 7.81 24.55
CA ALA A 122 -5.84 9.24 24.58
C ALA A 122 -4.67 9.89 25.34
N GLY A 123 -3.71 10.42 24.58
CA GLY A 123 -2.66 11.31 25.06
C GLY A 123 -2.99 12.75 24.72
#